data_AF-A0A9X1N2I8-F1
#
_entry.id   AF-A0A9X1N2I8-F1
#
_cell.length_a   1.000
_cell.length_b   1.000
_cell.length_c   1.000
_cell.angle_alpha   90.00
_cell.angle_beta   90.00
_cell.angle_gamma   90.00
#
_symmetry.space_group_name_H-M   'P 1'
#
loop_
_entity.id
_entity.type
_entity.pdbx_description
1 polymer ?
#
loop_
_entity_poly.entity_id
_entity_poly.type
_entity_poly.pdbx_seq_one_letter_code
_entity_poly.pdbx_strand_id
1 'polypeptide(L)'
;MSAAASIGEGTAIMALAMVGVDAAIGEAAIVNANATVDHDASLGDFAHLGVGVQLAGGVKIGARAWLQAGCSAGYRVVVGDGVVCAPGTVLQADGVVAV
;
A
#
# COMPACT_ATOMS: atom_id res chain seq x y z
N MET A 1 12.07 2.41 -7.34
CA MET A 1 12.13 2.66 -5.87
C MET A 1 13.01 3.87 -5.62
N SER A 2 12.54 4.82 -4.82
CA SER A 2 13.33 5.97 -4.37
C SER A 2 14.42 5.54 -3.37
N ALA A 3 15.57 6.21 -3.38
CA ALA A 3 16.65 5.98 -2.42
C ALA A 3 16.30 6.44 -0.98
N ALA A 4 15.25 7.26 -0.83
CA ALA A 4 14.77 7.74 0.46
C ALA A 4 13.64 6.87 1.06
N ALA A 5 13.22 5.81 0.37
CA ALA A 5 12.24 4.87 0.91
C ALA A 5 12.90 3.93 1.94
N SER A 6 12.14 3.53 2.95
CA SER A 6 12.54 2.47 3.89
C SER A 6 11.77 1.18 3.63
N ILE A 7 12.47 0.05 3.65
CA ILE A 7 11.92 -1.28 3.36
C ILE A 7 12.31 -2.22 4.50
N GLY A 8 11.32 -2.82 5.16
CA GLY A 8 11.51 -3.83 6.19
C GLY A 8 12.03 -5.16 5.66
N GLU A 9 12.60 -5.96 6.56
CA GLU A 9 13.15 -7.27 6.22
C GLU A 9 12.07 -8.21 5.65
N GLY A 10 12.45 -9.05 4.68
CA GLY A 10 11.55 -10.04 4.08
C GLY A 10 10.49 -9.47 3.14
N THR A 11 10.44 -8.15 2.92
CA THR A 11 9.48 -7.53 2.00
C THR A 11 9.78 -7.86 0.54
N ALA A 12 8.73 -8.21 -0.19
CA ALA A 12 8.79 -8.50 -1.62
C ALA A 12 8.31 -7.31 -2.45
N ILE A 13 9.17 -6.80 -3.32
CA ILE A 13 8.84 -5.77 -4.31
C ILE A 13 8.89 -6.41 -5.69
N MET A 14 7.74 -6.53 -6.35
CA MET A 14 7.60 -7.25 -7.61
C MET A 14 7.89 -6.38 -8.83
N ALA A 15 7.91 -7.00 -10.01
CA ALA A 15 8.19 -6.33 -11.28
C ALA A 15 7.27 -5.12 -11.51
N LEU A 16 7.86 -4.01 -11.95
CA LEU A 16 7.18 -2.74 -12.26
C LEU A 16 6.48 -2.07 -11.06
N ALA A 17 6.66 -2.57 -9.84
CA ALA A 17 6.21 -1.86 -8.67
C ALA A 17 7.01 -0.55 -8.48
N MET A 18 6.32 0.50 -8.05
CA MET A 18 6.92 1.79 -7.70
C MET A 18 6.78 2.05 -6.21
N VAL A 19 7.86 2.50 -5.59
CA VAL A 19 7.89 2.96 -4.20
C VAL A 19 8.51 4.36 -4.20
N GLY A 20 7.72 5.33 -3.76
CA GLY A 20 7.99 6.77 -3.80
C GLY A 20 8.98 7.25 -2.74
N VAL A 21 9.26 8.55 -2.76
CA VAL A 21 10.12 9.23 -1.78
C VAL A 21 9.45 9.21 -0.41
N ASP A 22 10.24 8.99 0.64
CA ASP A 22 9.80 8.95 2.04
C ASP A 22 8.69 7.93 2.35
N ALA A 23 8.46 6.96 1.45
CA ALA A 23 7.58 5.85 1.72
C ALA A 23 8.21 4.87 2.71
N ALA A 24 7.39 4.31 3.59
CA ALA A 24 7.83 3.36 4.62
C ALA A 24 7.08 2.03 4.49
N ILE A 25 7.80 0.97 4.15
CA ILE A 25 7.24 -0.38 3.99
C ILE A 25 7.72 -1.25 5.15
N GLY A 26 6.78 -1.81 5.90
CA GLY A 26 7.04 -2.71 7.02
C GLY A 26 7.70 -4.04 6.63
N GLU A 27 7.85 -4.93 7.59
CA GLU A 27 8.46 -6.25 7.41
C GLU A 27 7.51 -7.22 6.68
N ALA A 28 8.08 -8.11 5.88
CA ALA A 28 7.36 -9.17 5.17
C ALA A 28 6.12 -8.70 4.38
N ALA A 29 6.11 -7.44 3.95
CA ALA A 29 5.05 -6.89 3.12
C ALA A 29 5.21 -7.36 1.66
N ILE A 30 4.13 -7.26 0.88
CA ILE A 30 4.14 -7.57 -0.55
C ILE A 30 3.64 -6.35 -1.31
N VAL A 31 4.51 -5.75 -2.12
CA VAL A 31 4.16 -4.77 -3.14
C VAL A 31 4.18 -5.47 -4.49
N ASN A 32 3.01 -5.93 -4.93
CA ASN A 32 2.89 -6.84 -6.07
C ASN A 32 3.08 -6.11 -7.42
N ALA A 33 3.05 -6.86 -8.52
CA ALA A 33 3.44 -6.37 -9.83
C ALA A 33 2.60 -5.15 -10.22
N ASN A 34 3.27 -4.14 -10.76
CA ASN A 34 2.64 -2.88 -11.19
C ASN A 34 1.89 -2.12 -10.07
N ALA A 35 2.14 -2.43 -8.79
CA ALA A 35 1.57 -1.68 -7.67
C ALA A 35 2.40 -0.42 -7.37
N THR A 36 1.73 0.65 -6.94
CA THR A 36 2.36 1.93 -6.60
C THR A 36 2.13 2.27 -5.14
N VAL A 37 3.21 2.54 -4.42
CA VAL A 37 3.22 3.21 -3.12
C VAL A 37 3.85 4.58 -3.36
N ASP A 38 3.03 5.63 -3.49
CA ASP A 38 3.52 6.97 -3.79
C ASP A 38 4.20 7.63 -2.57
N HIS A 39 4.58 8.89 -2.70
CA HIS A 39 5.34 9.63 -1.69
C HIS A 39 4.64 9.69 -0.31
N ASP A 40 5.42 9.66 0.76
CA ASP A 40 4.92 9.71 2.16
C ASP A 40 3.94 8.59 2.57
N ALA A 41 3.71 7.58 1.73
CA ALA A 41 2.81 6.48 2.06
C ALA A 41 3.48 5.43 2.96
N SER A 42 2.68 4.71 3.74
CA SER A 42 3.16 3.68 4.67
C SER A 42 2.36 2.38 4.57
N LEU A 43 3.08 1.26 4.64
CA LEU A 43 2.53 -0.08 4.77
C LEU A 43 3.01 -0.68 6.09
N GLY A 44 2.11 -1.21 6.90
CA GLY A 44 2.45 -1.98 8.08
C GLY A 44 3.00 -3.37 7.73
N ASP A 45 3.50 -4.06 8.76
CA ASP A 45 4.07 -5.39 8.61
C ASP A 45 3.04 -6.37 8.02
N PHE A 46 3.51 -7.27 7.15
CA PHE A 46 2.69 -8.28 6.47
C PHE A 46 1.55 -7.70 5.61
N ALA A 47 1.54 -6.40 5.29
CA ALA A 47 0.57 -5.83 4.37
C ALA A 47 0.78 -6.35 2.94
N HIS A 48 -0.31 -6.54 2.20
CA HIS A 48 -0.26 -7.04 0.81
C HIS A 48 -1.03 -6.09 -0.11
N LEU A 49 -0.30 -5.45 -1.03
CA LEU A 49 -0.88 -4.77 -2.17
C LEU A 49 -0.89 -5.73 -3.35
N GLY A 50 -2.09 -6.10 -3.82
CA GLY A 50 -2.29 -6.95 -4.99
C GLY A 50 -1.79 -6.31 -6.29
N VAL A 51 -1.85 -7.08 -7.38
CA VAL A 51 -1.40 -6.62 -8.70
C VAL A 51 -2.12 -5.33 -9.09
N GLY A 52 -1.36 -4.32 -9.51
CA GLY A 52 -1.90 -3.06 -10.01
C GLY A 52 -2.53 -2.14 -8.97
N VAL A 53 -2.39 -2.41 -7.66
CA VAL A 53 -2.91 -1.50 -6.61
C VAL A 53 -2.20 -0.15 -6.66
N GLN A 54 -2.94 0.96 -6.62
CA GLN A 54 -2.39 2.32 -6.70
C GLN A 54 -2.70 3.13 -5.44
N LEU A 55 -1.68 3.50 -4.67
CA LEU A 55 -1.81 4.35 -3.49
C LEU A 55 -1.27 5.74 -3.80
N ALA A 56 -2.08 6.78 -3.61
CA ALA A 56 -1.65 8.16 -3.70
C ALA A 56 -0.81 8.59 -2.48
N GLY A 57 -0.28 9.82 -2.52
CA GLY A 57 0.60 10.32 -1.48
C GLY A 57 0.00 10.33 -0.07
N GLY A 58 0.79 9.92 0.92
CA GLY A 58 0.43 9.93 2.33
C GLY A 58 -0.57 8.86 2.78
N VAL A 59 -0.90 7.88 1.92
CA VAL A 59 -1.78 6.76 2.28
C VAL A 59 -1.16 5.89 3.37
N LYS A 60 -1.97 5.41 4.32
CA LYS A 60 -1.53 4.52 5.40
C LYS A 60 -2.29 3.20 5.34
N ILE A 61 -1.56 2.11 5.13
CA ILE A 61 -2.10 0.76 5.10
C ILE A 61 -1.65 0.03 6.36
N GLY A 62 -2.61 -0.43 7.16
CA GLY A 62 -2.35 -1.15 8.41
C GLY A 62 -1.63 -2.49 8.22
N ALA A 63 -1.10 -3.02 9.32
CA ALA A 63 -0.43 -4.31 9.35
C ALA A 63 -1.41 -5.43 8.96
N ARG A 64 -0.96 -6.40 8.16
CA ARG A 64 -1.76 -7.53 7.64
C ARG A 64 -2.96 -7.13 6.77
N ALA A 65 -3.10 -5.85 6.42
CA ALA A 65 -4.16 -5.44 5.50
C ALA A 65 -3.87 -5.99 4.09
N TRP A 66 -4.92 -6.35 3.37
CA TRP A 66 -4.81 -6.89 2.02
C TRP A 66 -5.71 -6.12 1.06
N LEU A 67 -5.08 -5.28 0.23
CA LEU A 67 -5.75 -4.63 -0.88
C LEU A 67 -5.63 -5.55 -2.09
N GLN A 68 -6.74 -6.13 -2.54
CA GLN A 68 -6.71 -7.05 -3.67
C GLN A 68 -6.49 -6.32 -5.00
N ALA A 69 -6.31 -7.08 -6.08
CA ALA A 69 -5.89 -6.55 -7.39
C ALA A 69 -6.72 -5.33 -7.84
N GLY A 70 -6.02 -4.30 -8.33
CA GLY A 70 -6.63 -3.11 -8.89
C GLY A 70 -7.32 -2.16 -7.89
N CYS A 71 -7.16 -2.32 -6.57
CA CYS A 71 -7.62 -1.30 -5.63
C CYS A 71 -6.91 0.05 -5.86
N SER A 72 -7.58 1.15 -5.53
CA SER A 72 -6.97 2.48 -5.49
C SER A 72 -7.31 3.22 -4.21
N ALA A 73 -6.35 4.00 -3.70
CA ALA A 73 -6.53 4.82 -2.51
C ALA A 73 -6.16 6.28 -2.82
N GLY A 74 -7.11 7.19 -2.56
CA GLY A 74 -6.88 8.62 -2.66
C GLY A 74 -5.90 9.13 -1.59
N TYR A 75 -5.44 10.38 -1.75
CA TYR A 75 -4.46 10.99 -0.85
C TYR A 75 -4.87 10.85 0.62
N ARG A 76 -3.90 10.45 1.46
CA ARG A 76 -4.05 10.38 2.93
C ARG A 76 -5.15 9.44 3.44
N VAL A 77 -5.66 8.53 2.60
CA VAL A 77 -6.55 7.44 3.06
C VAL A 77 -5.83 6.60 4.12
N VAL A 78 -6.60 6.16 5.12
CA VAL A 78 -6.12 5.25 6.17
C VAL A 78 -6.94 3.96 6.12
N VAL A 79 -6.26 2.83 6.03
CA VAL A 79 -6.82 1.48 6.09
C VAL A 79 -6.34 0.82 7.38
N GLY A 80 -7.28 0.26 8.15
CA GLY A 80 -6.97 -0.42 9.42
C GLY A 80 -6.18 -1.71 9.27
N ASP A 81 -5.68 -2.23 10.39
CA ASP A 81 -4.97 -3.50 10.45
C ASP A 81 -5.89 -4.67 10.07
N GLY A 82 -5.38 -5.62 9.28
CA GLY A 82 -6.11 -6.85 8.91
C GLY A 82 -7.30 -6.64 7.98
N VAL A 83 -7.58 -5.41 7.56
CA VAL A 83 -8.66 -5.09 6.62
C VAL A 83 -8.38 -5.72 5.26
N VAL A 84 -9.41 -6.33 4.67
CA VAL A 84 -9.34 -6.91 3.32
C VAL A 84 -10.24 -6.09 2.39
N CYS A 85 -9.65 -5.47 1.37
CA CYS A 85 -10.39 -4.76 0.33
C CYS A 85 -10.60 -5.68 -0.88
N ALA A 86 -11.85 -5.77 -1.34
CA ALA A 86 -12.19 -6.53 -2.55
C ALA A 86 -11.48 -5.96 -3.79
N PRO A 87 -11.30 -6.73 -4.87
CA PRO A 87 -10.60 -6.26 -6.06
C PRO A 87 -11.31 -5.04 -6.67
N GLY A 88 -10.54 -4.06 -7.13
CA GLY A 88 -11.08 -2.83 -7.73
C GLY A 88 -11.73 -1.85 -6.74
N THR A 89 -11.60 -2.05 -5.43
CA THR A 89 -12.13 -1.11 -4.42
C THR A 89 -11.46 0.25 -4.55
N VAL A 90 -12.26 1.32 -4.53
CA VAL A 90 -11.78 2.72 -4.51
C VAL A 90 -11.98 3.28 -3.11
N LEU A 91 -10.89 3.64 -2.44
CA LEU A 91 -10.88 4.18 -1.09
C LEU A 91 -10.72 5.70 -1.12
N GLN A 92 -11.58 6.40 -0.37
CA GLN A 92 -11.61 7.86 -0.28
C GLN A 92 -11.76 8.28 1.19
N ALA A 93 -11.13 9.39 1.57
CA ALA A 93 -11.05 9.87 2.95
C ALA A 93 -12.42 10.27 3.56
N ASP A 94 -13.45 10.34 2.72
CA ASP A 94 -14.74 10.95 2.97
C ASP A 94 -15.94 10.05 2.58
N GLY A 95 -15.71 8.75 2.33
CA GLY A 95 -16.81 7.82 2.02
C GLY A 95 -16.61 6.34 2.37
N VAL A 96 -15.37 5.85 2.45
CA VAL A 96 -15.07 4.47 2.87
C VAL A 96 -13.75 4.48 3.64
N VAL A 97 -13.83 4.69 4.95
CA VAL A 97 -12.76 4.27 5.86
C VAL A 97 -13.08 2.82 6.19
N ALA A 98 -12.35 1.89 5.58
CA ALA A 98 -12.42 0.50 6.00
C ALA A 98 -11.65 0.40 7.34
N VAL A 99 -12.41 0.50 8.43
CA VAL A 99 -11.96 0.21 9.80
C VAL A 99 -11.93 -1.29 10.01
#